data_AF-A0A659QQC3-F1
#
_entry.id   AF-A0A659QQC3-F1
#
_cell.length_a   1.000
_cell.length_b   1.000
_cell.length_c   1.000
_cell.angle_alpha   90.00
_cell.angle_beta   90.00
_cell.angle_gamma   90.00
#
_symmetry.space_group_name_H-M   'P 1'
#
loop_
_entity.id
_entity.type
_entity.pdbx_description
1 polymer ?
#
loop_
_entity_poly.entity_id
_entity_poly.type
_entity_poly.pdbx_seq_one_letter_code
_entity_poly.pdbx_strand_id
1 'polypeptide(L)' 'VKDKTLVEAVSLTYKEGTKVYTSTQVGKTCQFTTGLAMVISTKDNETRIQPNTKCPEKS' A
#
# COMPACT_ATOMS: atom_id res chain seq x y z
N VAL A 1 -16.11 1.43 22.48
CA VAL A 1 -15.27 2.04 21.42
C VAL A 1 -16.17 2.42 20.26
N LYS A 2 -16.67 3.67 20.21
CA LYS A 2 -17.55 4.18 19.13
C LYS A 2 -16.79 5.11 18.15
N ASP A 3 -15.52 5.40 18.43
CA ASP A 3 -14.74 6.44 17.74
C ASP A 3 -13.79 5.90 16.67
N LYS A 4 -14.06 4.71 16.12
CA LYS A 4 -13.23 4.11 15.06
C LYS A 4 -14.03 4.02 13.77
N THR A 5 -13.56 4.68 12.72
CA THR A 5 -14.09 4.59 11.36
C THR A 5 -13.36 3.48 10.59
N LEU A 6 -14.12 2.64 9.90
CA LEU A 6 -13.55 1.68 8.95
C LEU A 6 -13.11 2.45 7.70
N VAL A 7 -11.89 2.19 7.24
CA VAL A 7 -11.31 2.80 6.04
C VAL A 7 -10.90 1.71 5.05
N GLU A 8 -10.95 2.05 3.75
CA GLU A 8 -10.45 1.17 2.71
C GLU A 8 -8.94 0.94 2.86
N ALA A 9 -8.53 -0.31 2.65
CA ALA A 9 -7.14 -0.72 2.72
C ALA A 9 -6.79 -1.63 1.54
N VAL A 10 -5.51 -1.67 1.22
CA VAL A 10 -4.93 -2.58 0.25
C VAL A 10 -3.93 -3.49 0.94
N SER A 11 -3.86 -4.74 0.47
CA SER A 11 -2.79 -5.67 0.82
C SER A 11 -1.83 -5.79 -0.36
N LEU A 12 -0.60 -5.39 -0.13
CA LEU A 12 0.49 -5.43 -1.10
C LEU A 12 1.34 -6.65 -0.82
N THR A 13 1.53 -7.49 -1.83
CA THR A 13 2.41 -8.66 -1.75
C THR A 13 3.57 -8.48 -2.72
N TYR A 14 4.79 -8.52 -2.21
CA TYR A 14 6.02 -8.46 -2.99
C TYR A 14 6.81 -9.75 -2.81
N LYS A 15 7.24 -10.35 -3.92
CA LYS A 15 8.02 -11.59 -3.93
C LYS A 15 9.43 -11.30 -4.42
N GLU A 16 10.41 -11.57 -3.57
CA GLU A 16 11.83 -11.46 -3.89
C GLU A 16 12.48 -12.84 -3.79
N GLY A 17 12.67 -13.49 -4.94
CA GLY A 17 13.12 -14.88 -5.00
C GLY A 17 12.16 -15.82 -4.28
N THR A 18 12.58 -16.37 -3.14
CA THR A 18 11.77 -17.26 -2.27
C THR A 18 11.09 -16.53 -1.12
N LYS A 19 11.44 -15.26 -0.86
CA LYS A 19 10.84 -14.48 0.23
C LYS A 19 9.58 -13.78 -0.26
N VAL A 20 8.52 -13.88 0.52
CA VAL A 20 7.25 -13.16 0.29
C VAL A 20 7.10 -12.14 1.41
N TYR A 21 6.97 -10.88 1.03
CA TYR A 21 6.70 -9.77 1.92
C TYR A 21 5.27 -9.30 1.69
N THR A 22 4.53 -9.12 2.78
CA THR A 22 3.16 -8.62 2.75
C THR A 22 3.07 -7.36 3.58
N SER A 23 2.42 -6.32 3.05
CA SER A 23 2.14 -5.09 3.78
C SER A 23 0.70 -4.68 3.57
N THR A 24 0.03 -4.26 4.64
CA THR A 24 -1.35 -3.76 4.57
C THR A 24 -1.32 -2.27 4.92
N GLN A 25 -1.88 -1.46 4.02
CA GLN A 25 -1.86 -0.01 4.16
C GLN A 25 -3.16 0.61 3.65
N VAL A 26 -3.52 1.76 4.20
CA VAL A 26 -4.70 2.53 3.78
C VAL A 26 -4.51 3.00 2.34
N GLY A 27 -5.54 2.84 1.51
CA GLY A 27 -5.50 3.23 0.10
C GLY A 27 -6.46 2.42 -0.77
N LYS A 28 -6.46 2.71 -2.07
CA LYS A 28 -7.25 2.02 -3.08
C LYS A 28 -6.36 1.19 -3.99
N THR A 29 -6.84 0.03 -4.44
CA THR A 29 -6.06 -0.88 -5.30
C THR A 29 -5.56 -0.19 -6.57
N CYS A 30 -6.37 0.69 -7.16
CA CYS A 30 -6.00 1.45 -8.36
C CYS A 30 -4.86 2.46 -8.17
N GLN A 31 -4.43 2.73 -6.93
CA GLN A 31 -3.27 3.61 -6.65
C GLN A 31 -1.93 2.87 -6.74
N PHE A 32 -1.97 1.54 -6.85
CA PHE A 32 -0.80 0.67 -6.81
C PHE A 32 -0.77 -0.20 -8.07
N THR A 33 0.29 -0.03 -8.85
CA THR A 33 0.57 -0.83 -10.05
C THR A 33 1.95 -1.46 -9.94
N THR A 34 2.19 -2.51 -10.71
CA THR A 34 3.53 -3.12 -10.80
C THR A 34 4.48 -2.15 -11.50
N GLY A 35 5.71 -2.02 -10.99
CA GLY A 35 6.73 -1.14 -11.57
C GLY A 35 7.61 -0.51 -10.51
N LEU A 36 8.16 0.66 -10.82
CA LEU A 36 8.93 1.44 -9.84
C LEU A 36 7.98 1.96 -8.75
N ALA A 37 8.33 1.70 -7.49
CA ALA A 37 7.63 2.23 -6.34
C ALA A 37 8.65 2.65 -5.29
N MET A 38 8.37 3.76 -4.60
CA MET A 38 9.19 4.19 -3.47
C MET A 38 8.70 3.53 -2.18
N VAL A 39 9.66 3.05 -1.41
CA VAL A 39 9.44 2.48 -0.09
C VAL A 39 9.93 3.49 0.95
N ILE A 40 9.07 3.88 1.88
CA ILE A 40 9.40 4.78 2.98
C ILE A 40 9.44 3.96 4.26
N SER A 41 10.58 4.00 4.94
CA SER A 41 10.75 3.45 6.29
C SER A 41 10.74 4.60 7.30
N THR A 42 9.80 4.56 8.25
CA THR A 42 9.75 5.54 9.34
C THR A 42 10.60 5.08 10.53
N LYS A 43 10.80 5.96 11.52
CA LYS A 43 11.59 5.66 12.73
C LYS A 43 11.06 4.46 13.53
N ASP A 44 9.78 4.11 13.36
CA ASP A 44 9.13 3.00 14.07
C ASP A 44 9.24 1.66 13.32
N ASN A 45 10.19 1.53 12.39
CA ASN A 45 10.38 0.36 11.52
C ASN A 45 9.13 -0.01 10.69
N GLU A 46 8.22 0.93 10.47
CA GLU A 46 7.09 0.74 9.56
C GLU A 46 7.52 1.04 8.13
N THR A 47 7.23 0.10 7.23
CA THR A 47 7.52 0.21 5.81
C THR A 47 6.24 0.49 5.03
N ARG A 48 6.13 1.69 4.45
CA ARG A 48 4.98 2.12 3.63
C ARG A 48 5.39 2.29 2.18
N ILE A 49 4.61 1.72 1.25
CA ILE A 49 4.79 1.90 -0.19
C ILE A 49 4.01 3.14 -0.62
N GLN A 50 4.67 4.07 -1.31
CA GLN A 50 3.98 5.24 -1.87
C GLN A 50 3.13 4.83 -3.08
N PRO A 51 1.93 5.41 -3.23
CA PRO A 51 1.16 5.31 -4.46
C PRO A 51 2.01 5.62 -5.69
N ASN A 52 2.03 4.73 -6.68
CA ASN A 52 2.78 4.91 -7.93
C ASN A 52 1.87 5.05 -9.15
N THR A 53 0.56 5.14 -8.93
CA THR A 53 -0.43 5.36 -9.99
C THR A 53 -1.58 6.20 -9.47
N LYS A 54 -2.20 6.97 -10.37
CA LYS A 54 -3.47 7.65 -10.10
C LYS A 54 -4.61 6.72 -10.50
N CYS A 55 -5.61 6.61 -9.63
CA CYS A 55 -6.84 5.93 -10.01
C CYS A 55 -7.47 6.63 -11.22
N PRO A 56 -8.07 5.87 -12.15
CA PRO A 56 -8.80 6.47 -13.25
C PRO A 56 -9.90 7.39 -12.71
N GLU A 57 -9.97 8.61 -13.24
CA GLU A 57 -11.06 9.52 -12.94
C GLU A 57 -12.35 8.93 -13.50
N LYS A 58 -13.41 8.90 -12.68
CA LYS A 58 -14.73 8.52 -13.19
C LYS A 58 -15.15 9.61 -14.19
N SER A 59 -15.27 9.23 -15.46
CA SER A 59 -15.90 10.05 -16.50
C SER A 59 -17.37 10.29 -16.21
#